data_AF-C2E402-F1
#
_entry.id   AF-C2E402-F1
#
_cell.length_a   1.000
_cell.length_b   1.000
_cell.length_c   1.000
_cell.angle_alpha   90.00
_cell.angle_beta   90.00
_cell.angle_gamma   90.00
#
_symmetry.space_group_name_H-M   'P 1'
#
loop_
_entity.id
_entity.type
_entity.pdbx_description
1 polymer ?
#
loop_
_entity_poly.entity_id
_entity_poly.type
_entity_poly.pdbx_seq_one_letter_code
_entity_poly.pdbx_strand_id
1 'polypeptide(L)'
;MNVPIISCFVEIKDTNKQEKLHPEFNKTRWILHVLPTIYPDPKLSLAQNIEKMRKVDYLQKKAAYEKYYGKKLDYTFTDWDIASYKKK
;
A
#
# COMPACT_ATOMS: atom_id res chain seq x y z
N MET A 1 5.70 24.03 -13.32
CA MET A 1 4.87 22.81 -13.25
C MET A 1 4.38 22.66 -11.82
N ASN A 2 3.08 22.79 -11.57
CA ASN A 2 2.43 22.61 -10.26
C ASN A 2 1.41 21.46 -10.33
N VAL A 3 1.86 20.32 -10.86
CA VAL A 3 1.03 19.12 -11.05
C VAL A 3 1.30 18.20 -9.86
N PRO A 4 0.27 17.71 -9.16
CA PRO A 4 0.46 16.83 -8.01
C PRO A 4 0.78 15.40 -8.43
N ILE A 5 1.38 14.65 -7.52
CA ILE A 5 1.37 13.19 -7.53
C ILE A 5 0.06 12.73 -6.88
N ILE A 6 -0.62 11.80 -7.55
CA ILE A 6 -1.73 11.05 -6.97
C ILE A 6 -1.13 9.79 -6.33
N SER A 7 -1.01 9.79 -5.00
CA SER A 7 -0.54 8.62 -4.28
C SER A 7 -1.66 7.59 -4.15
N CYS A 8 -1.32 6.32 -4.36
CA CYS A 8 -2.26 5.21 -4.31
C CYS A 8 -1.69 4.06 -3.47
N PHE A 9 -2.59 3.33 -2.80
CA PHE A 9 -2.27 2.11 -2.06
C PHE A 9 -3.24 0.99 -2.45
N VAL A 10 -2.71 -0.20 -2.76
CA VAL A 10 -3.52 -1.37 -3.12
C VAL A 10 -3.57 -2.31 -1.93
N GLU A 11 -4.78 -2.55 -1.43
CA GLU A 11 -5.06 -3.56 -0.41
C GLU A 11 -5.56 -4.84 -1.09
N ILE A 12 -4.99 -5.98 -0.71
CA ILE A 12 -5.43 -7.30 -1.14
C ILE A 12 -6.11 -7.97 0.04
N LYS A 13 -7.42 -8.13 -0.05
CA LYS A 13 -8.25 -8.65 1.03
C LYS A 13 -8.69 -10.07 0.76
N ASP A 14 -8.47 -10.95 1.73
CA ASP A 14 -9.02 -12.31 1.71
C ASP A 14 -10.56 -12.24 1.76
N THR A 15 -11.23 -13.02 0.91
CA THR A 15 -12.69 -13.14 0.87
C THR A 15 -13.24 -14.33 1.66
N ASN A 16 -12.37 -15.14 2.27
CA ASN A 16 -12.63 -16.40 2.95
C ASN A 16 -13.32 -17.46 2.07
N LYS A 17 -13.20 -17.32 0.75
CA LYS A 17 -13.75 -18.26 -0.23
C LYS A 17 -12.61 -18.99 -0.90
N GLN A 18 -12.56 -20.30 -0.78
CA GLN A 18 -11.50 -21.11 -1.38
C GLN A 18 -11.37 -20.88 -2.89
N GLU A 19 -10.13 -20.80 -3.37
CA GLU A 19 -9.82 -20.82 -4.80
C GLU A 19 -9.98 -22.24 -5.36
N LYS A 20 -10.57 -22.36 -6.55
CA LYS A 20 -10.89 -23.64 -7.19
C LYS A 20 -9.65 -24.35 -7.71
N LEU A 21 -8.72 -23.60 -8.30
CA LEU A 21 -7.52 -24.16 -8.93
C LEU A 21 -6.35 -24.32 -7.93
N HIS A 22 -6.39 -23.59 -6.82
CA HIS A 22 -5.35 -23.58 -5.81
C HIS A 22 -5.97 -23.71 -4.40
N PRO A 23 -6.26 -24.93 -3.94
CA PRO A 23 -6.94 -25.17 -2.66
C PRO A 23 -6.23 -24.60 -1.43
N GLU A 24 -4.93 -24.32 -1.52
CA GLU A 24 -4.10 -23.68 -0.50
C GLU A 24 -4.34 -22.17 -0.36
N PHE A 25 -5.12 -21.55 -1.26
CA PHE A 25 -5.48 -20.13 -1.21
C PHE A 25 -6.99 -19.89 -1.14
N ASN A 26 -7.35 -18.71 -0.66
CA ASN A 26 -8.66 -18.11 -0.86
C ASN A 26 -8.65 -17.13 -2.04
N LYS A 27 -9.83 -16.78 -2.53
CA LYS A 27 -10.02 -15.70 -3.49
C LYS A 27 -9.72 -14.38 -2.82
N THR A 28 -9.11 -13.47 -3.57
CA THR A 28 -8.79 -12.11 -3.11
C THR A 28 -9.73 -11.08 -3.72
N ARG A 29 -9.97 -9.99 -2.98
CA ARG A 29 -10.57 -8.76 -3.47
C ARG A 29 -9.54 -7.64 -3.38
N TRP A 30 -9.40 -6.88 -4.46
CA TRP A 30 -8.42 -5.80 -4.56
C TRP A 30 -9.13 -4.47 -4.35
N ILE A 31 -8.60 -3.63 -3.47
CA ILE A 31 -9.15 -2.32 -3.14
C ILE A 31 -8.08 -1.28 -3.42
N LEU A 32 -8.37 -0.34 -4.33
CA LEU A 32 -7.50 0.79 -4.62
C LEU A 32 -7.87 1.98 -3.73
N HIS A 33 -6.97 2.36 -2.85
CA HIS A 33 -7.10 3.53 -1.99
C HIS A 33 -6.38 4.70 -2.64
N VAL A 34 -7.14 5.75 -2.98
CA VAL A 34 -6.57 7.03 -3.41
C VAL A 34 -6.21 7.83 -2.16
N LEU A 35 -4.94 8.20 -2.02
CA LEU A 35 -4.38 8.90 -0.86
C LEU A 35 -4.30 10.41 -1.13
N PRO A 36 -4.05 11.26 -0.11
CA PRO A 36 -3.97 12.70 -0.31
C PRO A 36 -2.89 13.08 -1.33
N THR A 37 -3.23 13.95 -2.28
CA THR A 37 -2.32 14.43 -3.33
C THR A 37 -1.08 15.13 -2.77
N ILE A 38 0.05 14.98 -3.46
CA ILE A 38 1.34 15.54 -3.04
C ILE A 38 1.78 16.57 -4.09
N TYR A 39 1.91 17.84 -3.67
CA TYR A 39 2.32 18.94 -4.55
C TYR A 39 3.81 19.28 -4.37
N PRO A 40 4.50 19.68 -5.45
CA PRO A 40 5.82 20.29 -5.34
C PRO A 40 5.71 21.66 -4.65
N ASP A 41 6.71 21.98 -3.86
CA ASP A 41 6.85 23.28 -3.18
C ASP A 41 7.67 24.23 -4.07
N PRO A 42 7.09 25.35 -4.54
CA PRO A 42 7.78 26.27 -5.45
C PRO A 42 8.98 26.97 -4.80
N LYS A 43 9.11 26.92 -3.47
CA LYS A 43 10.23 27.53 -2.74
C LYS A 43 11.43 26.60 -2.60
N LEU A 44 11.30 25.33 -2.99
CA LEU A 44 12.33 24.31 -2.86
C LEU A 44 13.00 24.03 -4.21
N SER A 45 14.26 23.59 -4.16
CA SER A 45 14.94 23.07 -5.34
C SER A 45 14.28 21.78 -5.83
N LEU A 46 14.55 21.39 -7.07
CA LEU A 46 14.05 20.13 -7.63
C LEU A 46 14.43 18.93 -6.76
N ALA A 47 15.70 18.84 -6.34
CA ALA A 47 16.19 17.74 -5.50
C ALA A 47 15.50 17.70 -4.14
N GLN A 48 15.26 18.86 -3.51
CA GLN A 48 14.53 18.97 -2.25
C GLN A 48 13.07 18.54 -2.40
N ASN A 49 12.42 18.91 -3.51
CA ASN A 49 11.06 18.47 -3.81
C ASN A 49 10.96 16.97 -4.01
N ILE A 50 11.88 16.37 -4.78
CA ILE A 50 11.93 14.92 -4.99
C ILE A 50 11.99 14.20 -3.65
N GLU A 51 12.91 14.60 -2.76
CA GLU A 51 13.08 13.94 -1.47
C GLU A 51 11.87 14.16 -0.54
N LYS A 52 11.37 15.40 -0.45
CA LYS A 52 10.18 15.72 0.36
C LYS A 52 8.96 14.93 -0.10
N MET A 53 8.66 14.93 -1.39
CA MET A 53 7.48 14.27 -1.95
C MET A 53 7.58 12.75 -1.83
N ARG A 54 8.76 12.16 -2.06
CA ARG A 54 9.03 10.73 -1.83
C ARG A 54 8.78 10.32 -0.38
N LYS A 55 9.26 11.14 0.57
CA LYS A 55 9.05 10.90 2.00
C LYS A 55 7.56 10.96 2.38
N VAL A 56 6.82 11.93 1.85
CA VAL A 56 5.37 12.04 2.08
C VAL A 56 4.63 10.81 1.52
N ASP A 57 4.94 10.40 0.29
CA ASP A 57 4.33 9.21 -0.33
C ASP A 57 4.59 7.94 0.49
N TYR A 58 5.82 7.74 0.96
CA TYR A 58 6.17 6.62 1.84
C TYR A 58 5.35 6.64 3.14
N LEU A 59 5.27 7.79 3.82
CA LEU A 59 4.53 7.91 5.07
C LEU A 59 3.03 7.67 4.89
N GLN A 60 2.44 8.17 3.79
CA GLN A 60 1.04 7.92 3.46
C GLN A 60 0.77 6.43 3.23
N LYS A 61 1.62 5.76 2.44
CA LYS A 61 1.49 4.33 2.14
C LYS A 61 1.70 3.46 3.38
N LYS A 62 2.68 3.79 4.22
CA LYS A 62 2.88 3.13 5.51
C LYS A 62 1.63 3.26 6.39
N ALA A 63 1.11 4.47 6.54
CA ALA A 63 -0.11 4.70 7.33
C ALA A 63 -1.33 3.96 6.76
N ALA A 64 -1.46 3.89 5.43
CA ALA A 64 -2.52 3.13 4.76
C ALA A 64 -2.38 1.62 5.03
N TYR A 65 -1.17 1.07 4.91
CA TYR A 65 -0.88 -0.32 5.26
C TYR A 65 -1.30 -0.62 6.70
N GLU A 66 -0.83 0.17 7.66
CA GLU A 66 -1.10 -0.07 9.08
C GLU A 66 -2.59 0.07 9.42
N LYS A 67 -3.28 0.99 8.75
CA LYS A 67 -4.73 1.19 8.91
C LYS A 67 -5.55 0.04 8.34
N TYR A 68 -5.28 -0.39 7.12
CA TYR A 68 -6.14 -1.33 6.40
C TYR A 68 -5.83 -2.79 6.72
N TYR A 69 -4.56 -3.11 6.98
CA TYR A 69 -4.17 -4.45 7.42
C TYR A 69 -4.20 -4.62 8.95
N GLY A 70 -4.28 -3.54 9.73
CA GLY A 70 -4.34 -3.60 11.19
C GLY A 70 -3.05 -4.09 11.86
N LYS A 71 -1.92 -4.08 11.14
CA LYS A 71 -0.60 -4.52 11.59
C LYS A 71 0.42 -3.42 11.35
N LYS A 72 1.37 -3.22 12.27
CA LYS A 72 2.51 -2.31 12.04
C LYS A 72 3.33 -2.79 10.84
N LEU A 73 3.84 -1.85 10.05
CA LEU A 73 4.76 -2.20 8.97
C LEU A 73 6.10 -2.64 9.58
N ASP A 74 6.38 -3.92 9.44
CA ASP A 74 7.69 -4.52 9.67
C ASP A 74 8.17 -5.22 8.40
N TYR A 75 9.46 -5.56 8.35
CA TYR A 75 10.08 -6.19 7.19
C TYR A 75 10.35 -7.68 7.41
N THR A 76 9.75 -8.27 8.44
CA THR A 76 9.82 -9.72 8.67
C THR A 76 8.77 -10.41 7.83
N PHE A 77 9.20 -11.38 7.02
CA PHE A 77 8.29 -12.12 6.16
C PHE A 77 7.73 -13.33 6.89
N THR A 78 6.42 -13.49 6.80
CA THR A 78 5.64 -14.56 7.43
C THR A 78 4.59 -15.09 6.46
N ASP A 79 3.97 -16.24 6.78
CA ASP A 79 2.88 -16.80 5.98
C ASP A 79 1.71 -15.81 5.80
N TRP A 80 1.50 -14.90 6.76
CA TRP A 80 0.44 -13.88 6.68
C TRP A 80 0.67 -12.87 5.55
N ASP A 81 1.93 -12.62 5.18
CA ASP A 81 2.29 -11.71 4.08
C ASP A 81 1.97 -12.31 2.70
N ILE A 82 1.71 -13.62 2.64
CA ILE A 82 1.21 -14.29 1.45
C ILE A 82 -0.31 -14.08 1.42
N ALA A 83 -0.75 -13.13 0.60
CA ALA A 83 -2.17 -12.80 0.47
C ALA A 83 -3.03 -14.04 0.27
N SER A 84 -4.07 -14.19 1.10
CA SER A 84 -5.06 -15.28 1.05
C SER A 84 -4.54 -16.71 1.26
N TYR A 85 -3.29 -16.88 1.69
CA TYR A 85 -2.76 -18.20 1.97
C TYR A 85 -3.41 -18.83 3.21
N LYS A 86 -3.92 -20.05 3.05
CA LYS A 86 -4.47 -20.84 4.16
C LYS A 86 -3.37 -21.73 4.73
N LYS A 87 -2.90 -21.39 5.92
CA LYS A 87 -2.02 -22.26 6.69
C LYS A 87 -2.72 -23.61 6.92
N LYS A 88 -2.04 -24.70 6.59
CA LYS A 88 -2.50 -26.07 6.87
C LYS A 88 -2.47 -26.38 8.36
#